data_AF-A0AA42XBW7-F1
#
_entry.id   AF-A0AA42XBW7-F1
#
_cell.length_a   1.000
_cell.length_b   1.000
_cell.length_c   1.000
_cell.angle_alpha   90.00
_cell.angle_beta   90.00
_cell.angle_gamma   90.00
#
_symmetry.space_group_name_H-M   'P 1'
#
loop_
_entity.id
_entity.type
_entity.pdbx_description
1 polymer ?
#
loop_
_entity_poly.entity_id
_entity_poly.type
_entity_poly.pdbx_seq_one_letter_code
_entity_poly.pdbx_strand_id
1 'polypeptide(L)'
;MILDFLRKPLTVVDFLVLLLLSPVIISIVIFIAIILEPSDIPSIKDQPYECGRFGDQQMKIDRNYLFFARVEYQDVNYWGKNVREQHNIKGCDDQIQNASFDVKWPEMEPSDGFQLDSKNVNNITVALNQRTIWPEEQESKGFFDSIASLKLYLRDIATHEEMSAKEINEKKVFNLNLGLYQIDVRGIGRVSQRVFWQEVEGKGVDAIINCYYFQSENTSCELSYHVPNYGFNTSYITIYFHAELLPHWQEIQQDSFKMIDSFRVRV
;
A
#
# COMPACT_ATOMS: atom_id res chain seq x y z
N MET A 1 25.08 64.82 -11.72
CA MET A 1 26.08 64.08 -12.53
C MET A 1 25.53 62.83 -13.23
N ILE A 2 24.33 62.32 -12.91
CA ILE A 2 23.69 61.20 -13.66
C ILE A 2 22.70 61.71 -14.73
N LEU A 3 22.18 62.94 -14.59
CA LEU A 3 21.17 63.49 -15.50
C LEU A 3 21.71 64.10 -16.81
N ASP A 4 23.02 64.29 -16.97
CA ASP A 4 23.59 64.83 -18.23
C ASP A 4 23.85 63.75 -19.30
N PHE A 5 23.71 62.45 -18.95
CA PHE A 5 23.93 61.35 -19.89
C PHE A 5 22.72 61.13 -20.83
N LEU A 6 21.53 61.61 -20.47
CA LEU A 6 20.29 61.41 -21.23
C LEU A 6 20.02 62.49 -22.29
N ARG A 7 20.94 63.45 -22.49
CA ARG A 7 20.73 64.63 -23.34
C ARG A 7 21.58 64.67 -24.61
N LYS A 8 22.25 63.57 -24.97
CA LYS A 8 22.96 63.45 -26.26
C LYS A 8 22.08 62.74 -27.28
N PRO A 9 21.96 63.26 -28.52
CA PRO A 9 21.27 62.54 -29.59
C PRO A 9 22.01 61.22 -29.83
N LEU A 10 21.31 60.09 -29.77
CA LEU A 10 21.88 58.79 -30.13
C LEU A 10 22.44 58.86 -31.54
N THR A 11 23.73 58.58 -31.67
CA THR A 11 24.36 58.51 -32.99
C THR A 11 24.05 57.16 -33.63
N VAL A 12 24.18 57.07 -34.96
CA VAL A 12 23.95 55.82 -35.71
C VAL A 12 24.81 54.66 -35.18
N VAL A 13 26.00 54.97 -34.64
CA VAL A 13 26.89 54.00 -34.00
C VAL A 13 26.30 53.45 -32.71
N ASP A 14 25.69 54.31 -31.89
CA ASP A 14 25.03 53.88 -30.65
C ASP A 14 23.84 52.95 -30.94
N PHE A 15 23.11 53.22 -32.04
CA PHE A 15 21.99 52.37 -32.48
C PHE A 15 22.47 50.99 -32.98
N LEU A 16 23.57 50.94 -33.75
CA LEU A 16 24.18 49.69 -34.22
C LEU A 16 24.72 48.83 -33.08
N VAL A 17 25.34 49.46 -32.07
CA VAL A 17 25.85 48.75 -30.88
C VAL A 17 24.69 48.15 -30.08
N LEU A 18 23.58 48.86 -29.91
CA LEU A 18 22.37 48.34 -29.25
C LEU A 18 21.74 47.18 -30.04
N LEU A 19 21.74 47.24 -31.37
CA LEU A 19 21.23 46.18 -32.25
C LEU A 19 22.08 44.90 -32.18
N LEU A 20 23.40 45.03 -32.02
CA LEU A 20 24.33 43.90 -31.90
C LEU A 20 24.34 43.28 -30.50
N LEU A 21 24.12 44.08 -29.44
CA LEU A 21 24.07 43.60 -28.06
C LEU A 21 22.71 42.95 -27.72
N SER A 22 21.63 43.34 -28.40
CA SER A 22 20.29 42.77 -28.25
C SER A 22 20.24 41.23 -28.30
N PRO A 23 20.73 40.56 -29.36
CA PRO A 23 20.64 39.09 -29.46
C PRO A 23 21.52 38.38 -28.41
N VAL A 24 22.65 38.97 -28.03
CA VAL A 24 23.55 38.42 -27.00
C VAL A 24 22.89 38.48 -25.62
N ILE A 25 22.27 39.61 -25.29
CA ILE A 25 21.52 39.78 -24.03
C ILE A 25 20.33 38.82 -23.99
N ILE A 26 19.58 38.70 -25.10
CA ILE A 26 18.44 37.76 -25.19
C ILE A 26 18.92 36.32 -24.99
N SER A 27 20.04 35.91 -25.61
CA SER A 27 20.57 34.56 -25.46
C SER A 27 21.04 34.26 -24.04
N ILE A 28 21.63 35.23 -23.34
CA ILE A 28 22.02 35.10 -21.93
C ILE A 28 20.79 34.97 -21.04
N VAL A 29 19.74 35.77 -21.28
CA VAL A 29 18.48 35.70 -20.52
C VAL A 29 17.78 34.36 -20.72
N ILE A 30 17.75 33.82 -21.95
CA ILE A 30 17.19 32.49 -22.24
C ILE A 30 18.00 31.39 -21.54
N PHE A 31 19.33 31.45 -21.60
CA PHE A 31 20.19 30.45 -20.95
C PHE A 31 20.05 30.47 -19.42
N ILE A 32 19.95 31.66 -18.83
CA ILE A 32 19.66 31.83 -17.40
C ILE A 32 18.26 31.30 -17.07
N ALA A 33 17.25 31.54 -17.91
CA ALA A 33 15.91 30.99 -17.73
C ALA A 33 15.89 29.46 -17.78
N ILE A 34 16.63 28.82 -18.69
CA ILE A 34 16.76 27.36 -18.78
C ILE A 34 17.49 26.76 -17.56
N ILE A 35 18.47 27.46 -16.99
CA ILE A 35 19.19 27.00 -15.77
C ILE A 35 18.38 27.26 -14.50
N LEU A 36 17.58 28.32 -14.47
CA LEU A 36 16.74 28.70 -13.34
C LEU A 36 15.34 28.09 -13.40
N GLU A 37 14.95 27.45 -14.50
CA GLU A 37 13.80 26.56 -14.53
C GLU A 37 14.08 25.45 -13.51
N PRO A 38 13.33 25.42 -12.38
CA PRO A 38 13.41 24.28 -11.50
C PRO A 38 13.06 23.07 -12.35
N SER A 39 13.81 21.98 -12.20
CA SER A 39 13.41 20.71 -12.76
C SER A 39 12.00 20.42 -12.26
N ASP A 40 10.99 20.65 -13.09
CA ASP A 40 9.59 20.34 -12.83
C ASP A 40 9.41 18.82 -12.90
N ILE A 41 10.15 18.09 -12.07
CA ILE A 41 9.72 16.77 -11.62
C ILE A 41 8.72 17.11 -10.52
N PRO A 42 7.40 17.06 -10.79
CA PRO A 42 6.42 17.39 -9.78
C PRO A 42 6.68 16.50 -8.57
N SER A 43 7.04 17.11 -7.44
CA SER A 43 7.20 16.39 -6.19
C SER A 43 5.93 15.60 -5.93
N ILE A 44 6.06 14.34 -5.48
CA ILE A 44 4.93 13.52 -5.03
C ILE A 44 4.00 14.33 -4.12
N LYS A 45 4.52 15.29 -3.35
CA LYS A 45 3.77 16.21 -2.47
C LYS A 45 2.57 16.89 -3.15
N ASP A 46 2.68 17.28 -4.42
CA ASP A 46 1.65 18.09 -5.11
C ASP A 46 0.74 17.25 -6.03
N GLN A 47 0.95 15.93 -6.05
CA GLN A 47 0.14 15.01 -6.85
C GLN A 47 -1.07 14.52 -6.02
N PRO A 48 -2.27 14.41 -6.61
CA PRO A 48 -3.44 13.84 -5.93
C PRO A 48 -3.35 12.30 -5.78
N TYR A 49 -2.21 11.71 -6.16
CA TYR A 49 -1.97 10.28 -6.16
C TYR A 49 -0.53 9.97 -5.71
N GLU A 50 -0.35 8.76 -5.19
CA GLU A 50 0.93 8.08 -5.10
C GLU A 50 1.13 7.18 -6.33
N CYS A 51 2.38 6.87 -6.68
CA CYS A 51 2.67 5.94 -7.76
C CYS A 51 3.89 5.07 -7.46
N GLY A 52 3.94 3.89 -8.04
CA GLY A 52 5.06 2.97 -7.84
C GLY A 52 4.77 1.63 -8.48
N ARG A 53 5.66 0.67 -8.27
CA ARG A 53 5.52 -0.69 -8.78
C ARG A 53 5.22 -1.67 -7.65
N PHE A 54 4.16 -2.44 -7.79
CA PHE A 54 3.99 -3.68 -7.04
C PHE A 54 4.41 -4.83 -7.94
N GLY A 55 5.61 -5.34 -7.67
CA GLY A 55 6.30 -6.28 -8.54
C GLY A 55 6.42 -5.76 -9.98
N ASP A 56 5.70 -6.39 -10.91
CA ASP A 56 5.69 -5.99 -12.33
C ASP A 56 4.56 -5.02 -12.71
N GLN A 57 3.65 -4.72 -11.78
CA GLN A 57 2.51 -3.85 -12.03
C GLN A 57 2.82 -2.42 -11.58
N GLN A 58 2.76 -1.48 -12.52
CA GLN A 58 2.80 -0.06 -12.17
C GLN A 58 1.41 0.39 -11.70
N MET A 59 1.39 1.11 -10.59
CA MET A 59 0.17 1.58 -9.93
C MET A 59 0.17 3.10 -9.80
N LYS A 60 -1.02 3.67 -9.89
CA LYS A 60 -1.33 5.08 -9.65
C LYS A 60 -2.52 5.13 -8.71
N ILE A 61 -2.26 5.45 -7.44
CA ILE A 61 -3.20 5.28 -6.34
C ILE A 61 -3.66 6.64 -5.85
N ASP A 62 -4.96 6.89 -5.86
CA ASP A 62 -5.53 8.11 -5.27
C ASP A 62 -5.24 8.16 -3.76
N ARG A 63 -4.67 9.28 -3.32
CA ARG A 63 -4.29 9.48 -1.91
C ARG A 63 -5.45 9.44 -0.94
N ASN A 64 -6.66 9.73 -1.38
CA ASN A 64 -7.85 9.67 -0.52
C ASN A 64 -8.13 8.25 -0.03
N TYR A 65 -7.69 7.23 -0.77
CA TYR A 65 -7.81 5.86 -0.33
C TYR A 65 -6.73 5.46 0.69
N LEU A 66 -5.58 6.14 0.71
CA LEU A 66 -4.41 5.65 1.43
C LEU A 66 -4.42 6.02 2.91
N PHE A 67 -4.08 5.06 3.76
CA PHE A 67 -3.74 5.32 5.16
C PHE A 67 -2.56 6.30 5.24
N PHE A 68 -2.74 7.40 5.97
CA PHE A 68 -1.82 8.55 5.99
C PHE A 68 -1.48 9.14 4.61
N ALA A 69 -2.37 8.99 3.62
CA ALA A 69 -2.24 9.55 2.27
C ALA A 69 -0.92 9.18 1.57
N ARG A 70 -0.34 8.00 1.88
CA ARG A 70 0.96 7.58 1.37
C ARG A 70 1.07 6.06 1.18
N VAL A 71 1.93 5.65 0.25
CA VAL A 71 2.45 4.28 0.16
C VAL A 71 3.77 4.15 0.90
N GLU A 72 4.18 2.93 1.19
CA GLU A 72 5.49 2.62 1.77
C GLU A 72 6.37 1.98 0.70
N TYR A 73 7.40 2.69 0.25
CA TYR A 73 8.37 2.18 -0.73
C TYR A 73 9.42 1.25 -0.08
N GLN A 74 9.94 0.32 -0.88
CA GLN A 74 11.11 -0.46 -0.49
C GLN A 74 12.32 0.45 -0.22
N ASP A 75 13.15 0.03 0.73
CA ASP A 75 14.36 0.72 1.21
C ASP A 75 14.14 2.05 1.95
N VAL A 76 12.90 2.39 2.29
CA VAL A 76 12.58 3.54 3.15
C VAL A 76 12.22 3.05 4.54
N ASN A 77 12.90 3.56 5.56
CA ASN A 77 12.56 3.26 6.93
C ASN A 77 11.46 4.22 7.43
N TYR A 78 10.19 3.83 7.30
CA TYR A 78 9.04 4.63 7.74
C TYR A 78 8.91 4.83 9.25
N TRP A 79 9.77 4.16 10.04
CA TRP A 79 9.90 4.30 11.48
C TRP A 79 11.18 5.06 11.89
N GLY A 80 11.94 5.55 10.92
CA GLY A 80 13.22 6.22 11.10
C GLY A 80 13.12 7.74 11.16
N LYS A 81 14.28 8.39 11.04
CA LYS A 81 14.39 9.84 10.84
C LYS A 81 14.36 10.15 9.34
N ASN A 82 13.94 11.37 8.98
CA ASN A 82 13.91 11.89 7.61
C ASN A 82 13.01 11.08 6.63
N VAL A 83 11.94 10.46 7.14
CA VAL A 83 11.01 9.64 6.35
C VAL A 83 10.41 10.42 5.19
N ARG A 84 10.07 11.70 5.43
CA ARG A 84 9.43 12.55 4.43
C ARG A 84 10.38 12.83 3.26
N GLU A 85 11.63 13.15 3.54
CA GLU A 85 12.66 13.40 2.53
C GLU A 85 12.92 12.13 1.72
N GLN A 86 13.05 10.97 2.38
CA GLN A 86 13.28 9.68 1.71
C GLN A 86 12.09 9.22 0.87
N HIS A 87 10.87 9.47 1.31
CA HIS A 87 9.67 9.14 0.54
C HIS A 87 9.51 10.08 -0.67
N ASN A 88 9.77 11.37 -0.51
CA ASN A 88 9.55 12.37 -1.57
C ASN A 88 10.50 12.23 -2.78
N ILE A 89 11.63 11.53 -2.63
CA ILE A 89 12.56 11.25 -3.74
C ILE A 89 12.18 10.00 -4.56
N LYS A 90 11.16 9.25 -4.12
CA LYS A 90 10.66 8.07 -4.81
C LYS A 90 9.80 8.48 -6.01
N GLY A 91 9.61 7.55 -6.94
CA GLY A 91 8.81 7.76 -8.14
C GLY A 91 8.10 6.48 -8.61
N CYS A 92 7.43 6.59 -9.77
CA CYS A 92 6.53 5.52 -10.21
C CYS A 92 7.22 4.21 -10.63
N ASP A 93 8.55 4.22 -10.76
CA ASP A 93 9.37 3.04 -11.04
C ASP A 93 9.92 2.37 -9.77
N ASP A 94 9.80 3.02 -8.60
CA ASP A 94 10.23 2.45 -7.32
C ASP A 94 9.26 1.35 -6.86
N GLN A 95 9.81 0.31 -6.22
CA GLN A 95 8.98 -0.76 -5.66
C GLN A 95 8.24 -0.29 -4.43
N ILE A 96 6.94 -0.52 -4.39
CA ILE A 96 6.11 -0.37 -3.20
C ILE A 96 6.25 -1.65 -2.36
N GLN A 97 6.51 -1.48 -1.06
CA GLN A 97 6.50 -2.54 -0.07
C GLN A 97 5.09 -2.77 0.48
N ASN A 98 4.38 -1.68 0.80
CA ASN A 98 3.04 -1.73 1.36
C ASN A 98 2.17 -0.55 0.89
N ALA A 99 0.90 -0.82 0.63
CA ALA A 99 -0.13 0.18 0.39
C ALA A 99 -1.40 -0.22 1.14
N SER A 100 -1.73 0.56 2.16
CA SER A 100 -2.94 0.36 2.98
C SER A 100 -4.03 1.33 2.52
N PHE A 101 -5.21 0.78 2.25
CA PHE A 101 -6.38 1.44 1.70
C PHE A 101 -7.51 1.43 2.73
N ASP A 102 -8.03 2.59 3.11
CA ASP A 102 -9.12 2.75 4.07
C ASP A 102 -10.42 3.03 3.34
N VAL A 103 -11.35 2.07 3.38
CA VAL A 103 -12.56 2.10 2.56
C VAL A 103 -13.79 1.61 3.29
N LYS A 104 -14.95 2.06 2.82
CA LYS A 104 -16.24 1.58 3.27
C LYS A 104 -16.74 0.49 2.33
N TRP A 105 -16.99 -0.70 2.85
CA TRP A 105 -17.58 -1.81 2.10
C TRP A 105 -19.13 -1.76 2.20
N PRO A 106 -19.90 -2.10 1.14
CA PRO A 106 -19.47 -2.65 -0.15
C PRO A 106 -19.13 -1.61 -1.23
N GLU A 107 -19.30 -0.31 -0.97
CA GLU A 107 -19.11 0.72 -2.00
C GLU A 107 -17.65 0.86 -2.46
N MET A 108 -16.69 0.47 -1.59
CA MET A 108 -15.26 0.66 -1.76
C MET A 108 -14.88 2.12 -2.01
N GLU A 109 -15.61 3.04 -1.38
CA GLU A 109 -15.30 4.47 -1.35
C GLU A 109 -14.35 4.78 -0.18
N PRO A 110 -13.52 5.83 -0.29
CA PRO A 110 -12.65 6.29 0.80
C PRO A 110 -13.38 6.43 2.14
N SER A 111 -12.73 6.03 3.22
CA SER A 111 -13.28 6.12 4.57
C SER A 111 -12.19 6.32 5.62
N ASP A 112 -12.58 6.33 6.91
CA ASP A 112 -11.65 6.37 8.04
C ASP A 112 -11.03 5.00 8.38
N GLY A 113 -11.31 3.96 7.59
CA GLY A 113 -10.73 2.62 7.73
C GLY A 113 -11.23 1.83 8.94
N PHE A 114 -10.67 0.64 9.13
CA PHE A 114 -11.02 -0.23 10.25
C PHE A 114 -10.58 0.40 11.58
N GLN A 115 -11.50 0.44 12.54
CA GLN A 115 -11.24 0.93 13.90
C GLN A 115 -11.94 0.01 14.90
N LEU A 116 -11.19 -0.57 15.82
CA LEU A 116 -11.65 -1.63 16.72
C LEU A 116 -12.93 -1.28 17.50
N ASP A 117 -13.07 -0.04 17.94
CA ASP A 117 -14.17 0.47 18.77
C ASP A 117 -15.21 1.27 17.98
N SER A 118 -15.14 1.25 16.65
CA SER A 118 -16.06 1.99 15.79
C SER A 118 -17.41 1.29 15.65
N LYS A 119 -18.46 2.11 15.55
CA LYS A 119 -19.81 1.65 15.17
C LYS A 119 -19.97 1.47 13.66
N ASN A 120 -19.04 1.98 12.87
CA ASN A 120 -19.05 1.87 11.41
C ASN A 120 -18.42 0.52 11.02
N VAL A 121 -19.15 -0.57 11.26
CA VAL A 121 -18.66 -1.95 11.01
C VAL A 121 -18.24 -2.21 9.57
N ASN A 122 -18.74 -1.38 8.64
CA ASN A 122 -18.47 -1.43 7.21
C ASN A 122 -17.14 -0.76 6.81
N ASN A 123 -16.51 0.01 7.70
CA ASN A 123 -15.19 0.54 7.40
C ASN A 123 -14.17 -0.58 7.58
N ILE A 124 -13.43 -0.86 6.51
CA ILE A 124 -12.40 -1.87 6.44
C ILE A 124 -11.08 -1.24 6.00
N THR A 125 -9.98 -1.89 6.35
CA THR A 125 -8.66 -1.52 5.84
C THR A 125 -8.12 -2.68 5.02
N VAL A 126 -7.82 -2.43 3.75
CA VAL A 126 -7.23 -3.40 2.82
C VAL A 126 -5.77 -3.02 2.65
N ALA A 127 -4.83 -3.94 2.84
CA ALA A 127 -3.41 -3.69 2.67
C ALA A 127 -2.84 -4.63 1.59
N LEU A 128 -2.33 -4.06 0.51
CA LEU A 128 -1.51 -4.79 -0.46
C LEU A 128 -0.06 -4.76 0.04
N ASN A 129 0.45 -5.93 0.38
CA ASN A 129 1.78 -6.11 0.93
C ASN A 129 2.67 -6.86 -0.05
N GLN A 130 3.96 -6.57 0.02
CA GLN A 130 5.00 -7.29 -0.69
C GLN A 130 6.21 -7.42 0.24
N ARG A 131 6.66 -8.65 0.50
CA ARG A 131 7.92 -8.82 1.23
C ARG A 131 9.07 -8.26 0.40
N THR A 132 10.10 -7.76 1.08
CA THR A 132 11.34 -7.30 0.45
C THR A 132 11.79 -8.34 -0.58
N ILE A 133 11.93 -7.92 -1.83
CA ILE A 133 12.37 -8.82 -2.90
C ILE A 133 13.87 -9.05 -2.71
N TRP A 134 14.25 -10.15 -2.06
CA TRP A 134 15.63 -10.61 -2.16
C TRP A 134 15.83 -11.19 -3.58
N PRO A 135 16.93 -10.85 -4.30
CA PRO A 135 17.17 -11.33 -5.66
C PRO A 135 17.10 -12.86 -5.81
N GLU A 136 17.41 -13.58 -4.73
CA GLU A 136 17.43 -15.04 -4.66
C GLU A 136 16.05 -15.67 -4.38
N GLU A 137 15.06 -14.88 -3.93
CA GLU A 137 13.71 -15.37 -3.54
C GLU A 137 12.63 -15.08 -4.61
N GLN A 138 13.03 -14.69 -5.83
CA GLN A 138 12.13 -14.44 -6.96
C GLN A 138 11.55 -15.74 -7.57
N GLU A 139 11.25 -16.75 -6.76
CA GLU A 139 11.16 -18.13 -7.25
C GLU A 139 9.84 -18.52 -7.94
N SER A 140 8.75 -17.78 -7.79
CA SER A 140 7.52 -18.05 -8.55
C SER A 140 6.48 -16.95 -8.38
N LYS A 141 5.55 -16.80 -9.34
CA LYS A 141 4.27 -16.08 -9.15
C LYS A 141 3.11 -17.04 -8.82
N GLY A 142 3.42 -18.30 -8.54
CA GLY A 142 2.44 -19.37 -8.31
C GLY A 142 1.85 -19.35 -6.90
N PHE A 143 1.03 -20.36 -6.61
CA PHE A 143 0.38 -20.55 -5.31
C PHE A 143 1.39 -20.50 -4.15
N PHE A 144 1.07 -19.72 -3.12
CA PHE A 144 1.85 -19.63 -1.89
C PHE A 144 1.11 -20.33 -0.76
N ASP A 145 1.63 -21.48 -0.33
CA ASP A 145 1.05 -22.23 0.79
C ASP A 145 1.25 -21.46 2.10
N SER A 146 0.16 -20.94 2.63
CA SER A 146 0.14 -20.12 3.84
C SER A 146 0.19 -20.95 5.14
N ILE A 147 0.51 -22.25 5.07
CA ILE A 147 0.57 -23.14 6.24
C ILE A 147 1.47 -22.62 7.37
N ALA A 148 2.60 -21.98 7.04
CA ALA A 148 3.49 -21.37 8.03
C ALA A 148 2.80 -20.20 8.74
N SER A 149 2.09 -19.35 8.01
CA SER A 149 1.28 -18.26 8.58
C SER A 149 0.13 -18.80 9.42
N LEU A 150 -0.53 -19.87 8.99
CA LEU A 150 -1.60 -20.51 9.76
C LEU A 150 -1.09 -20.97 11.12
N LYS A 151 0.07 -21.64 11.14
CA LYS A 151 0.73 -22.08 12.39
C LYS A 151 1.06 -20.92 13.32
N LEU A 152 1.45 -19.76 12.79
CA LEU A 152 1.69 -18.55 13.59
C LEU A 152 0.41 -18.08 14.29
N TYR A 153 -0.73 -18.03 13.59
CA TYR A 153 -2.01 -17.62 14.20
C TYR A 153 -2.56 -18.67 15.18
N LEU A 154 -2.28 -19.95 14.96
CA LEU A 154 -2.71 -21.02 15.86
C LEU A 154 -1.86 -21.18 17.12
N ARG A 155 -0.81 -20.38 17.31
CA ARG A 155 -0.02 -20.41 18.55
C ARG A 155 -0.89 -20.10 19.75
N ASP A 156 -0.68 -20.81 20.85
CA ASP A 156 -1.28 -20.44 22.12
C ASP A 156 -0.81 -19.03 22.47
N ILE A 157 -1.76 -18.10 22.64
CA ILE A 157 -1.42 -16.69 22.84
C ILE A 157 -0.61 -16.52 24.14
N ALA A 158 -0.87 -17.33 25.17
CA ALA A 158 -0.27 -17.22 26.50
C ALA A 158 1.13 -17.84 26.56
N THR A 159 1.32 -19.01 25.95
CA THR A 159 2.59 -19.73 26.01
C THR A 159 3.46 -19.55 24.77
N HIS A 160 2.90 -19.00 23.69
CA HIS A 160 3.50 -18.94 22.35
C HIS A 160 3.88 -20.31 21.76
N GLU A 161 3.35 -21.41 22.33
CA GLU A 161 3.59 -22.75 21.83
C GLU A 161 2.84 -22.98 20.51
N GLU A 162 3.54 -23.59 19.55
CA GLU A 162 3.00 -23.91 18.23
C GLU A 162 2.26 -25.25 18.26
N MET A 163 1.03 -25.28 17.72
CA MET A 163 0.29 -26.53 17.55
C MET A 163 0.96 -27.44 16.52
N SER A 164 1.07 -28.72 16.85
CA SER A 164 1.58 -29.71 15.89
C SER A 164 0.61 -29.95 14.74
N ALA A 165 1.10 -30.40 13.58
CA ALA A 165 0.21 -30.73 12.45
C ALA A 165 -0.84 -31.80 12.80
N LYS A 166 -0.49 -32.75 13.68
CA LYS A 166 -1.42 -33.76 14.20
C LYS A 166 -2.54 -33.09 15.01
N GLU A 167 -2.18 -32.21 15.92
CA GLU A 167 -3.12 -31.47 16.76
C GLU A 167 -4.06 -30.58 15.94
N ILE A 168 -3.55 -29.89 14.92
CA ILE A 168 -4.38 -29.09 14.00
C ILE A 168 -5.43 -29.98 13.32
N ASN A 169 -5.02 -31.14 12.78
CA ASN A 169 -5.94 -32.05 12.12
C ASN A 169 -6.98 -32.68 13.06
N GLU A 170 -6.62 -32.91 14.33
CA GLU A 170 -7.55 -33.44 15.33
C GLU A 170 -8.56 -32.38 15.82
N LYS A 171 -8.15 -31.10 15.88
CA LYS A 171 -8.97 -30.01 16.39
C LYS A 171 -9.77 -29.26 15.33
N LYS A 172 -9.36 -29.32 14.05
CA LYS A 172 -10.04 -28.55 12.99
C LYS A 172 -11.48 -28.99 12.82
N VAL A 173 -12.39 -28.02 12.75
CA VAL A 173 -13.81 -28.24 12.47
C VAL A 173 -14.15 -27.53 11.18
N PHE A 174 -14.89 -28.19 10.27
CA PHE A 174 -15.34 -27.54 9.04
C PHE A 174 -16.64 -26.77 9.28
N ASN A 175 -16.64 -25.47 8.95
CA ASN A 175 -17.79 -24.61 9.01
C ASN A 175 -18.45 -24.51 7.62
N LEU A 176 -19.58 -25.19 7.46
CA LEU A 176 -20.32 -25.25 6.20
C LEU A 176 -20.82 -23.88 5.71
N ASN A 177 -21.17 -22.97 6.62
CA ASN A 177 -21.72 -21.66 6.26
C ASN A 177 -20.65 -20.72 5.70
N LEU A 178 -19.41 -20.87 6.15
CA LEU A 178 -18.29 -20.05 5.71
C LEU A 178 -17.45 -20.73 4.62
N GLY A 179 -17.56 -22.06 4.48
CA GLY A 179 -16.69 -22.85 3.60
C GLY A 179 -15.24 -22.91 4.10
N LEU A 180 -15.03 -22.81 5.43
CA LEU A 180 -13.71 -22.71 6.05
C LEU A 180 -13.54 -23.76 7.15
N TYR A 181 -12.32 -24.24 7.34
CA TYR A 181 -11.94 -24.90 8.60
C TYR A 181 -11.79 -23.85 9.70
N GLN A 182 -11.98 -24.25 10.96
CA GLN A 182 -11.81 -23.39 12.12
C GLN A 182 -11.24 -24.11 13.34
N ILE A 183 -10.52 -23.36 14.17
CA ILE A 183 -10.09 -23.73 15.52
C ILE A 183 -10.32 -22.55 16.46
N ASP A 184 -10.90 -22.83 17.63
CA ASP A 184 -10.90 -21.92 18.77
C ASP A 184 -9.54 -22.02 19.47
N VAL A 185 -8.78 -20.94 19.43
CA VAL A 185 -7.47 -20.84 20.10
C VAL A 185 -7.72 -20.37 21.52
N ARG A 186 -6.94 -20.91 22.47
CA ARG A 186 -7.06 -20.51 23.87
C ARG A 186 -6.74 -19.02 24.00
N GLY A 187 -7.74 -18.25 24.40
CA GLY A 187 -7.62 -16.82 24.65
C GLY A 187 -6.81 -16.48 25.90
N ILE A 188 -6.38 -15.21 26.02
CA ILE A 188 -5.84 -14.64 27.26
C ILE A 188 -6.86 -13.70 27.87
N GLY A 189 -7.19 -13.94 29.16
CA GLY A 189 -7.99 -13.04 29.96
C GLY A 189 -9.39 -12.82 29.38
N ARG A 190 -9.59 -11.68 28.74
CA ARG A 190 -10.90 -11.18 28.24
C ARG A 190 -10.99 -11.16 26.70
N VAL A 191 -10.06 -11.85 26.03
CA VAL A 191 -10.00 -11.94 24.58
C VAL A 191 -10.08 -13.41 24.20
N SER A 192 -10.99 -13.74 23.29
CA SER A 192 -11.02 -15.05 22.64
C SER A 192 -10.58 -14.93 21.19
N GLN A 193 -9.94 -15.97 20.67
CA GLN A 193 -9.42 -16.00 19.30
C GLN A 193 -10.01 -17.21 18.58
N ARG A 194 -10.43 -17.00 17.34
CA ARG A 194 -10.83 -18.06 16.42
C ARG A 194 -10.11 -17.85 15.10
N VAL A 195 -9.44 -18.90 14.65
CA VAL A 195 -8.73 -18.89 13.36
C VAL A 195 -9.52 -19.75 12.39
N PHE A 196 -9.79 -19.19 11.22
CA PHE A 196 -10.41 -19.86 10.09
C PHE A 196 -9.42 -19.96 8.93
N TRP A 197 -9.54 -20.98 8.08
CA TRP A 197 -8.72 -21.07 6.87
C TRP A 197 -9.37 -21.89 5.77
N GLN A 198 -8.95 -21.62 4.54
CA GLN A 198 -9.33 -22.36 3.36
C GLN A 198 -8.18 -23.27 2.92
N GLU A 199 -8.46 -24.56 2.74
CA GLU A 199 -7.54 -25.51 2.09
C GLU A 199 -7.95 -25.69 0.63
N VAL A 200 -6.99 -25.62 -0.29
CA VAL A 200 -7.17 -25.91 -1.71
C VAL A 200 -6.56 -27.29 -2.00
N GLU A 201 -7.38 -28.17 -2.56
CA GLU A 201 -7.00 -29.55 -2.84
C GLU A 201 -5.73 -29.62 -3.70
N GLY A 202 -4.75 -30.38 -3.23
CA GLY A 202 -3.45 -30.56 -3.89
C GLY A 202 -2.51 -29.35 -3.84
N LYS A 203 -2.90 -28.25 -3.18
CA LYS A 203 -2.07 -27.03 -3.09
C LYS A 203 -1.67 -26.66 -1.66
N GLY A 204 -2.61 -26.62 -0.72
CA GLY A 204 -2.34 -26.19 0.66
C GLY A 204 -3.29 -25.10 1.14
N VAL A 205 -2.83 -24.22 2.02
CA VAL A 205 -3.67 -23.15 2.62
C VAL A 205 -3.61 -21.88 1.78
N ASP A 206 -4.77 -21.39 1.31
CA ASP A 206 -4.87 -20.24 0.40
C ASP A 206 -5.25 -18.93 1.11
N ALA A 207 -6.15 -19.04 2.09
CA ALA A 207 -6.67 -17.91 2.86
C ALA A 207 -6.73 -18.27 4.34
N ILE A 208 -6.42 -17.31 5.20
CA ILE A 208 -6.51 -17.41 6.65
C ILE A 208 -7.27 -16.20 7.17
N ILE A 209 -8.22 -16.43 8.09
CA ILE A 209 -8.94 -15.36 8.79
C ILE A 209 -8.70 -15.53 10.27
N ASN A 210 -7.99 -14.60 10.89
CA ASN A 210 -7.76 -14.59 12.32
C ASN A 210 -8.69 -13.58 12.99
N CYS A 211 -9.62 -14.04 13.82
CA CYS A 211 -10.59 -13.20 14.50
C CYS A 211 -10.38 -13.18 16.01
N TYR A 212 -10.40 -11.98 16.59
CA TYR A 212 -10.42 -11.72 18.02
C TYR A 212 -11.79 -11.18 18.44
N TYR A 213 -12.31 -11.70 19.54
CA TYR A 213 -13.55 -11.25 20.18
C TYR A 213 -13.23 -10.76 21.58
N PHE A 214 -13.52 -9.49 21.84
CA PHE A 214 -13.23 -8.81 23.08
C PHE A 214 -14.48 -8.78 23.97
N GLN A 215 -14.30 -8.76 25.30
CA GLN A 215 -15.42 -8.61 26.23
C GLN A 215 -16.22 -7.31 26.08
N SER A 216 -15.66 -6.28 25.44
CA SER A 216 -16.35 -5.04 25.12
C SER A 216 -17.30 -5.15 23.93
N GLU A 217 -17.61 -6.36 23.48
CA GLU A 217 -18.38 -6.68 22.26
C GLU A 217 -17.68 -6.29 20.95
N ASN A 218 -16.55 -5.58 21.01
CA ASN A 218 -15.73 -5.30 19.86
C ASN A 218 -15.15 -6.58 19.25
N THR A 219 -14.98 -6.56 17.94
CA THR A 219 -14.43 -7.67 17.15
C THR A 219 -13.38 -7.14 16.19
N SER A 220 -12.40 -7.99 15.86
CA SER A 220 -11.37 -7.68 14.89
C SER A 220 -11.02 -8.95 14.15
N CYS A 221 -11.16 -8.95 12.83
CA CYS A 221 -10.75 -10.03 11.96
C CYS A 221 -9.70 -9.52 10.98
N GLU A 222 -8.69 -10.35 10.75
CA GLU A 222 -7.65 -10.16 9.75
C GLU A 222 -7.74 -11.30 8.74
N LEU A 223 -8.16 -11.01 7.51
CA LEU A 223 -8.11 -11.94 6.37
C LEU A 223 -6.80 -11.73 5.62
N SER A 224 -5.99 -12.77 5.49
CA SER A 224 -4.75 -12.77 4.74
C SER A 224 -4.76 -13.84 3.65
N TYR A 225 -4.39 -13.46 2.42
CA TYR A 225 -4.31 -14.38 1.28
C TYR A 225 -3.27 -13.93 0.25
N HIS A 226 -2.77 -14.88 -0.54
CA HIS A 226 -1.75 -14.63 -1.55
C HIS A 226 -2.29 -13.96 -2.82
N VAL A 227 -1.51 -13.07 -3.43
CA VAL A 227 -1.85 -12.37 -4.69
C VAL A 227 -0.85 -12.70 -5.80
N PRO A 228 -1.10 -13.73 -6.63
CA PRO A 228 -0.12 -14.18 -7.62
C PRO A 228 0.13 -13.15 -8.73
N ASN A 229 -0.87 -12.30 -9.03
CA ASN A 229 -0.83 -11.38 -10.17
C ASN A 229 -0.13 -10.03 -9.90
N TYR A 230 0.42 -9.80 -8.70
CA TYR A 230 1.13 -8.56 -8.34
C TYR A 230 2.65 -8.75 -8.16
N GLY A 231 3.17 -9.81 -8.79
CA GLY A 231 4.54 -9.82 -9.28
C GLY A 231 5.50 -10.79 -8.62
N PHE A 232 5.23 -11.31 -7.42
CA PHE A 232 6.02 -12.38 -6.78
C PHE A 232 5.17 -13.23 -5.82
N ASN A 233 5.62 -14.44 -5.49
CA ASN A 233 5.06 -15.28 -4.41
C ASN A 233 5.08 -14.60 -3.02
N THR A 234 5.75 -13.45 -2.90
CA THR A 234 5.83 -12.65 -1.69
C THR A 234 4.73 -11.61 -1.54
N SER A 235 3.87 -11.44 -2.55
CA SER A 235 2.74 -10.51 -2.51
C SER A 235 1.55 -11.15 -1.80
N TYR A 236 0.95 -10.44 -0.85
CA TYR A 236 -0.27 -10.87 -0.16
C TYR A 236 -1.16 -9.67 0.13
N ILE A 237 -2.46 -9.90 0.23
CA ILE A 237 -3.40 -8.90 0.73
C ILE A 237 -3.78 -9.28 2.16
N THR A 238 -3.85 -8.26 3.00
CA THR A 238 -4.41 -8.36 4.35
C THR A 238 -5.63 -7.44 4.43
N ILE A 239 -6.73 -7.89 5.01
CA ILE A 239 -7.95 -7.11 5.17
C ILE A 239 -8.37 -7.14 6.63
N TYR A 240 -8.48 -5.95 7.23
CA TYR A 240 -8.97 -5.74 8.58
C TYR A 240 -10.45 -5.35 8.55
N PHE A 241 -11.28 -6.09 9.28
CA PHE A 241 -12.72 -5.89 9.33
C PHE A 241 -13.33 -6.40 10.63
N HIS A 242 -14.58 -6.03 10.91
CA HIS A 242 -15.33 -6.52 12.08
C HIS A 242 -15.92 -7.91 11.81
N ALA A 243 -15.97 -8.80 12.81
CA ALA A 243 -16.42 -10.19 12.66
C ALA A 243 -17.88 -10.33 12.15
N GLU A 244 -18.68 -9.28 12.31
CA GLU A 244 -20.01 -9.11 11.75
C GLU A 244 -20.03 -9.26 10.22
N LEU A 245 -18.92 -8.91 9.55
CA LEU A 245 -18.77 -9.05 8.10
C LEU A 245 -18.16 -10.40 7.68
N LEU A 246 -17.81 -11.29 8.63
CA LEU A 246 -17.21 -12.59 8.32
C LEU A 246 -18.03 -13.45 7.35
N PRO A 247 -19.37 -13.49 7.40
CA PRO A 247 -20.16 -14.21 6.39
C PRO A 247 -19.93 -13.74 4.94
N HIS A 248 -19.43 -12.52 4.75
CA HIS A 248 -19.18 -11.88 3.46
C HIS A 248 -17.69 -11.89 3.06
N TRP A 249 -16.84 -12.68 3.73
CA TRP A 249 -15.38 -12.64 3.52
C TRP A 249 -14.94 -12.83 2.06
N GLN A 250 -15.65 -13.67 1.29
CA GLN A 250 -15.35 -13.90 -0.12
C GLN A 250 -15.69 -12.69 -0.99
N GLU A 251 -16.80 -12.01 -0.69
CA GLU A 251 -17.24 -10.80 -1.39
C GLU A 251 -16.26 -9.66 -1.09
N ILE A 252 -15.90 -9.48 0.18
CA ILE A 252 -14.89 -8.51 0.63
C ILE A 252 -13.55 -8.76 -0.05
N GLN A 253 -13.11 -10.02 -0.14
CA GLN A 253 -11.91 -10.39 -0.87
C GLN A 253 -12.01 -9.94 -2.34
N GLN A 254 -13.06 -10.36 -3.04
CA GLN A 254 -13.25 -10.06 -4.46
C GLN A 254 -13.35 -8.56 -4.76
N ASP A 255 -14.05 -7.79 -3.93
CA ASP A 255 -14.20 -6.35 -4.12
C ASP A 255 -12.90 -5.60 -3.80
N SER A 256 -12.14 -6.06 -2.79
CA SER A 256 -10.80 -5.55 -2.50
C SER A 256 -9.86 -5.73 -3.68
N PHE A 257 -9.90 -6.90 -4.31
CA PHE A 257 -9.16 -7.16 -5.55
C PHE A 257 -9.54 -6.20 -6.67
N LYS A 258 -10.84 -6.04 -6.96
CA LYS A 258 -11.33 -5.13 -8.02
C LYS A 258 -10.89 -3.69 -7.78
N MET A 259 -10.96 -3.23 -6.54
CA MET A 259 -10.51 -1.89 -6.15
C MET A 259 -9.02 -1.73 -6.41
N ILE A 260 -8.16 -2.65 -5.92
CA ILE A 260 -6.72 -2.58 -6.13
C ILE A 260 -6.38 -2.64 -7.63
N ASP A 261 -7.07 -3.49 -8.41
CA ASP A 261 -6.93 -3.57 -9.87
C ASP A 261 -7.27 -2.26 -10.58
N SER A 262 -8.17 -1.46 -10.03
CA SER A 262 -8.56 -0.17 -10.62
C SER A 262 -7.42 0.86 -10.62
N PHE A 263 -6.44 0.72 -9.71
CA PHE A 263 -5.27 1.59 -9.63
C PHE A 263 -4.13 1.20 -10.56
N ARG A 264 -4.25 0.08 -11.30
CA ARG A 264 -3.22 -0.35 -12.25
C ARG A 264 -3.18 0.58 -13.46
N VAL A 265 -1.97 0.97 -13.85
CA VAL A 265 -1.74 1.68 -15.11
C VAL A 265 -1.73 0.65 -16.23
N ARG A 266 -2.73 0.70 -17.12
CA ARG A 266 -2.76 -0.13 -18.33
C ARG A 266 -1.87 0.50 -19.39
N VAL A 267 -0.83 -0.23 -19.80
CA VAL A 267 0.05 0.11 -20.93
C VAL A 267 -0.50 -0.48 -22.22
#